data_AF-A0A7Y6AG38-F1
#
_entry.id   AF-A0A7Y6AG38-F1
#
_cell.length_a   1.000
_cell.length_b   1.000
_cell.length_c   1.000
_cell.angle_alpha   90.00
_cell.angle_beta   90.00
_cell.angle_gamma   90.00
#
_symmetry.space_group_name_H-M   'P 1'
#
loop_
_entity.id
_entity.type
_entity.pdbx_description
1 polymer ?
#
loop_
_entity_poly.entity_id
_entity_poly.type
_entity_poly.pdbx_seq_one_letter_code
_entity_poly.pdbx_strand_id
1 'polypeptide(L)'
;MGTLRFDGQVAVVTGAGRNLGRAYALALAERGAHVVVNDLGVAISDTDGSGAGPERNPALDVVREIEELGGSAVANTDSIASAEGGAAIIRTAVEAFGRVDIVVNNAGVVRSAPFADLTPDLVRPVLDTQLAGIFHVTGPAWRLMAEQGYGRVVNISSGSAFSGVAGLAAYGGAKAGVIGMTRQMATEGAGLGIRANVVAPYAKTRPGSGFGPFPPSDELNAWLRPEFLTPLITLLAHAECPVSGECFAAGAGYISRVVLSTTQGLFDRDMTPDTLLRDWAQVMDTDDMRALHHDGGGTMEKMIIPFAAQYSTRDPVQGSAQDPAEGSA
;
A
#
# COMPACT_ATOMS: atom_id res chain seq x y z
N MET A 1 23.26 -16.55 8.75
CA MET A 1 22.08 -15.70 9.09
C MET A 1 21.01 -16.62 9.64
N GLY A 2 20.41 -16.26 10.77
CA GLY A 2 19.33 -17.05 11.37
C GLY A 2 18.00 -16.81 10.65
N THR A 3 16.99 -17.63 10.96
CA THR A 3 15.60 -17.43 10.51
C THR A 3 15.04 -16.12 11.07
N LEU A 4 14.37 -15.30 10.26
CA LEU A 4 13.66 -14.10 10.74
C LEU A 4 12.50 -14.49 11.66
N ARG A 5 12.41 -13.88 12.85
CA ARG A 5 11.47 -14.19 13.94
C ARG A 5 10.73 -12.94 14.42
N PHE A 6 9.55 -13.13 14.99
CA PHE A 6 8.66 -12.08 15.50
C PHE A 6 8.31 -12.32 16.97
N ASP A 7 9.16 -13.02 17.72
CA ASP A 7 8.90 -13.42 19.09
C ASP A 7 8.60 -12.17 19.96
N GLY A 8 7.42 -12.17 20.60
CA GLY A 8 6.95 -11.06 21.43
C GLY A 8 6.36 -9.87 20.67
N GLN A 9 6.27 -9.92 19.33
CA GLN A 9 5.62 -8.89 18.52
C GLN A 9 4.15 -9.23 18.24
N VAL A 10 3.33 -8.18 18.09
CA VAL A 10 1.90 -8.30 17.82
C VAL A 10 1.58 -7.80 16.41
N ALA A 11 1.00 -8.68 15.60
CA ALA A 11 0.58 -8.39 14.24
C ALA A 11 -0.94 -8.36 14.09
N VAL A 12 -1.45 -7.31 13.45
CA VAL A 12 -2.85 -7.22 13.01
C VAL A 12 -2.89 -7.48 11.51
N VAL A 13 -3.67 -8.47 11.08
CA VAL A 13 -3.90 -8.76 9.65
C VAL A 13 -5.39 -8.61 9.35
N THR A 14 -5.74 -7.67 8.48
CA THR A 14 -7.14 -7.43 8.09
C THR A 14 -7.54 -8.32 6.90
N GLY A 15 -8.77 -8.82 6.90
CA GLY A 15 -9.23 -9.77 5.88
C GLY A 15 -8.45 -11.09 5.92
N ALA A 16 -8.13 -11.57 7.12
CA ALA A 16 -7.25 -12.69 7.39
C ALA A 16 -7.96 -14.04 7.48
N GLY A 17 -9.29 -14.10 7.27
CA GLY A 17 -10.02 -15.35 7.37
C GLY A 17 -9.78 -16.31 6.21
N ARG A 18 -9.33 -15.81 5.04
CA ARG A 18 -9.18 -16.60 3.82
C ARG A 18 -8.01 -16.13 2.94
N ASN A 19 -7.62 -16.97 1.98
CA ASN A 19 -6.69 -16.65 0.90
C ASN A 19 -5.40 -15.97 1.39
N LEU A 20 -5.05 -14.81 0.80
CA LEU A 20 -3.85 -14.04 1.11
C LEU A 20 -3.71 -13.71 2.59
N GLY A 21 -4.75 -13.12 3.19
CA GLY A 21 -4.69 -12.71 4.59
C GLY A 21 -4.49 -13.88 5.54
N ARG A 22 -5.13 -15.03 5.28
CA ARG A 22 -4.90 -16.27 6.04
C ARG A 22 -3.44 -16.72 5.93
N ALA A 23 -2.88 -16.75 4.73
CA ALA A 23 -1.49 -17.14 4.53
C ALA A 23 -0.52 -16.20 5.26
N TYR A 24 -0.81 -14.89 5.29
CA TYR A 24 0.01 -13.91 6.00
C TYR A 24 -0.07 -14.10 7.52
N ALA A 25 -1.27 -14.32 8.06
CA ALA A 25 -1.49 -14.57 9.48
C ALA A 25 -0.75 -15.84 9.96
N LEU A 26 -0.88 -16.94 9.21
CA LEU A 26 -0.17 -18.19 9.51
C LEU A 26 1.35 -18.02 9.45
N ALA A 27 1.87 -17.36 8.42
CA ALA A 27 3.31 -17.16 8.26
C ALA A 27 3.94 -16.26 9.34
N LEU A 28 3.19 -15.26 9.85
CA LEU A 28 3.62 -14.44 10.98
C LEU A 28 3.59 -15.23 12.29
N ALA A 29 2.53 -16.01 12.52
CA ALA A 29 2.38 -16.83 13.71
C ALA A 29 3.41 -17.97 13.80
N GLU A 30 3.68 -18.67 12.70
CA GLU A 30 4.74 -19.70 12.59
C GLU A 30 6.12 -19.14 12.99
N ARG A 31 6.31 -17.84 12.77
CA ARG A 31 7.54 -17.11 13.08
C ARG A 31 7.51 -16.43 14.46
N GLY A 32 6.51 -16.68 15.29
CA GLY A 32 6.46 -16.28 16.70
C GLY A 32 5.64 -15.02 17.01
N ALA A 33 4.96 -14.44 16.03
CA ALA A 33 4.09 -13.29 16.28
C ALA A 33 2.80 -13.72 17.00
N HIS A 34 2.29 -12.87 17.89
CA HIS A 34 0.89 -12.91 18.32
C HIS A 34 0.02 -12.24 17.24
N VAL A 35 -1.04 -12.89 16.77
CA VAL A 35 -1.79 -12.41 15.60
C VAL A 35 -3.23 -12.08 15.91
N VAL A 36 -3.66 -10.84 15.63
CA VAL A 36 -5.07 -10.51 15.49
C VAL A 36 -5.53 -10.84 14.08
N VAL A 37 -6.38 -11.86 13.98
CA VAL A 37 -7.00 -12.31 12.72
C VAL A 37 -8.32 -11.55 12.57
N ASN A 38 -8.32 -10.45 11.80
CA ASN A 38 -9.54 -9.71 11.52
C ASN A 38 -10.21 -10.22 10.23
N ASP A 39 -11.50 -10.55 10.27
CA ASP A 39 -12.31 -10.80 9.08
C ASP A 39 -13.78 -10.46 9.35
N LEU A 40 -14.41 -9.67 8.46
CA LEU A 40 -15.81 -9.27 8.61
C LEU A 40 -16.77 -10.47 8.47
N GLY A 41 -16.34 -11.57 7.84
CA GLY A 41 -17.14 -12.78 7.70
C GLY A 41 -18.25 -12.65 6.66
N VAL A 42 -18.06 -11.82 5.65
CA VAL A 42 -18.98 -11.73 4.50
C VAL A 42 -18.61 -12.76 3.41
N ALA A 43 -19.52 -12.96 2.44
CA ALA A 43 -19.21 -13.70 1.22
C ALA A 43 -18.06 -13.02 0.45
N ILE A 44 -17.32 -13.79 -0.36
CA ILE A 44 -16.23 -13.24 -1.17
C ILE A 44 -16.85 -12.28 -2.20
N SER A 45 -16.28 -11.06 -2.27
CA SER A 45 -16.88 -9.84 -2.83
C SER A 45 -17.24 -9.84 -4.31
N ASP A 46 -17.04 -10.93 -5.03
CA ASP A 46 -17.25 -11.03 -6.46
C ASP A 46 -18.57 -11.63 -6.88
N THR A 47 -19.38 -11.99 -5.91
CA THR A 47 -20.82 -11.86 -6.04
C THR A 47 -21.19 -10.39 -5.87
N ASP A 48 -22.32 -9.97 -6.43
CA ASP A 48 -23.05 -8.71 -6.19
C ASP A 48 -23.29 -8.34 -4.71
N GLY A 49 -22.66 -9.02 -3.74
CA GLY A 49 -22.88 -8.88 -2.32
C GLY A 49 -24.10 -9.64 -1.82
N SER A 50 -24.81 -10.39 -2.69
CA SER A 50 -26.01 -11.16 -2.33
C SER A 50 -25.71 -12.54 -1.72
N GLY A 51 -24.45 -12.99 -1.74
CA GLY A 51 -24.07 -14.27 -1.14
C GLY A 51 -24.22 -14.25 0.37
N ALA A 52 -24.87 -15.29 0.93
CA ALA A 52 -24.91 -15.49 2.36
C ALA A 52 -23.48 -15.61 2.92
N GLY A 53 -23.22 -14.96 4.05
CA GLY A 53 -22.00 -15.20 4.82
C GLY A 53 -21.90 -16.67 5.26
N PRO A 54 -20.70 -17.18 5.57
CA PRO A 54 -20.55 -18.51 6.15
C PRO A 54 -21.26 -18.61 7.50
N GLU A 55 -21.65 -19.82 7.90
CA GLU A 55 -22.26 -20.08 9.21
C GLU A 55 -21.35 -19.69 10.38
N ARG A 56 -20.03 -19.82 10.19
CA ARG A 56 -18.99 -19.42 11.15
C ARG A 56 -18.07 -18.40 10.51
N ASN A 57 -17.72 -17.35 11.26
CA ASN A 57 -16.77 -16.35 10.77
C ASN A 57 -15.38 -17.01 10.54
N PRO A 58 -14.79 -16.84 9.36
CA PRO A 58 -13.55 -17.51 8.98
C PRO A 58 -12.33 -17.07 9.80
N ALA A 59 -12.35 -15.89 10.42
CA ALA A 59 -11.29 -15.48 11.36
C ALA A 59 -11.12 -16.50 12.49
N LEU A 60 -12.23 -17.05 13.00
CA LEU A 60 -12.20 -18.04 14.06
C LEU A 60 -11.66 -19.41 13.59
N ASP A 61 -11.70 -19.72 12.29
CA ASP A 61 -11.11 -20.96 11.76
C ASP A 61 -9.59 -20.82 11.72
N VAL A 62 -9.09 -19.67 11.27
CA VAL A 62 -7.66 -19.37 11.19
C VAL A 62 -7.02 -19.24 12.57
N VAL A 63 -7.73 -18.70 13.57
CA VAL A 63 -7.22 -18.69 14.96
C VAL A 63 -6.99 -20.11 15.47
N ARG A 64 -7.96 -21.02 15.30
CA ARG A 64 -7.77 -22.42 15.74
C ARG A 64 -6.61 -23.08 15.01
N GLU A 65 -6.48 -22.84 13.72
CA GLU A 65 -5.35 -23.38 12.95
C GLU A 65 -4.01 -22.86 13.48
N ILE A 66 -3.91 -21.57 13.79
CA ILE A 66 -2.71 -21.00 14.42
C ILE A 66 -2.43 -21.67 15.77
N GLU A 67 -3.45 -21.86 16.61
CA GLU A 67 -3.32 -22.52 17.92
C GLU A 67 -2.92 -24.00 17.80
N GLU A 68 -3.49 -24.73 16.84
CA GLU A 68 -3.15 -26.13 16.52
C GLU A 68 -1.69 -26.27 16.07
N LEU A 69 -1.15 -25.25 15.41
CA LEU A 69 0.26 -25.15 15.02
C LEU A 69 1.17 -24.61 16.13
N GLY A 70 0.63 -24.36 17.33
CA GLY A 70 1.37 -23.88 18.50
C GLY A 70 1.64 -22.38 18.54
N GLY A 71 0.98 -21.60 17.68
CA GLY A 71 1.02 -20.13 17.69
C GLY A 71 -0.01 -19.51 18.63
N SER A 72 -0.10 -18.18 18.61
CA SER A 72 -1.03 -17.42 19.44
C SER A 72 -1.79 -16.41 18.60
N ALA A 73 -3.12 -16.47 18.65
CA ALA A 73 -3.96 -15.57 17.88
C ALA A 73 -5.30 -15.27 18.57
N VAL A 74 -5.94 -14.17 18.16
CA VAL A 74 -7.31 -13.81 18.57
C VAL A 74 -8.09 -13.34 17.35
N ALA A 75 -9.37 -13.69 17.28
CA ALA A 75 -10.25 -13.29 16.19
C ALA A 75 -10.85 -11.91 16.47
N ASN A 76 -11.01 -11.12 15.41
CA ASN A 76 -11.82 -9.90 15.44
C ASN A 76 -12.75 -9.89 14.20
N THR A 77 -13.98 -9.41 14.37
CA THR A 77 -15.00 -9.41 13.31
C THR A 77 -15.50 -8.01 12.95
N ASP A 78 -14.82 -6.96 13.42
CA ASP A 78 -15.19 -5.58 13.15
C ASP A 78 -14.86 -5.18 11.71
N SER A 79 -15.64 -4.24 11.18
CA SER A 79 -15.44 -3.71 9.83
C SER A 79 -14.34 -2.67 9.81
N ILE A 80 -13.44 -2.74 8.83
CA ILE A 80 -12.45 -1.69 8.58
C ILE A 80 -13.07 -0.45 7.90
N ALA A 81 -14.30 -0.53 7.40
CA ALA A 81 -14.93 0.55 6.64
C ALA A 81 -15.38 1.73 7.50
N SER A 82 -15.31 1.63 8.85
CA SER A 82 -15.60 2.73 9.77
C SER A 82 -14.46 2.99 10.74
N ALA A 83 -14.37 4.23 11.23
CA ALA A 83 -13.38 4.63 12.22
C ALA A 83 -13.53 3.86 13.54
N GLU A 84 -14.76 3.61 13.98
CA GLU A 84 -15.05 2.86 15.20
C GLU A 84 -14.60 1.40 15.07
N GLY A 85 -14.86 0.76 13.93
CA GLY A 85 -14.46 -0.62 13.68
C GLY A 85 -12.94 -0.76 13.54
N GLY A 86 -12.29 0.16 12.83
CA GLY A 86 -10.83 0.22 12.76
C GLY A 86 -10.17 0.39 14.14
N ALA A 87 -10.71 1.26 14.99
CA ALA A 87 -10.25 1.41 16.37
C ALA A 87 -10.52 0.17 17.24
N ALA A 88 -11.64 -0.51 17.02
CA ALA A 88 -11.98 -1.75 17.72
C ALA A 88 -10.99 -2.89 17.41
N ILE A 89 -10.57 -3.03 16.15
CA ILE A 89 -9.54 -4.01 15.74
C ILE A 89 -8.24 -3.79 16.50
N ILE A 90 -7.77 -2.54 16.57
CA ILE A 90 -6.53 -2.20 17.28
C ILE A 90 -6.71 -2.40 18.80
N ARG A 91 -7.88 -2.07 19.34
CA ARG A 91 -8.19 -2.32 20.75
C ARG A 91 -8.14 -3.81 21.08
N THR A 92 -8.64 -4.70 20.22
CA THR A 92 -8.51 -6.16 20.39
C THR A 92 -7.04 -6.59 20.53
N ALA A 93 -6.14 -6.01 19.73
CA ALA A 93 -4.71 -6.32 19.83
C ALA A 93 -4.11 -5.90 21.18
N VAL A 94 -4.46 -4.69 21.65
CA VAL A 94 -3.99 -4.16 22.94
C VAL A 94 -4.57 -4.95 24.11
N GLU A 95 -5.86 -5.29 24.08
CA GLU A 95 -6.51 -6.06 25.15
C GLU A 95 -5.96 -7.48 25.24
N ALA A 96 -5.69 -8.14 24.11
CA ALA A 96 -5.19 -9.51 24.07
C ALA A 96 -3.69 -9.62 24.35
N PHE A 97 -2.88 -8.67 23.82
CA PHE A 97 -1.43 -8.81 23.77
C PHE A 97 -0.65 -7.57 24.24
N GLY A 98 -1.33 -6.48 24.60
CA GLY A 98 -0.74 -5.30 25.23
C GLY A 98 -0.04 -4.31 24.30
N ARG A 99 0.11 -4.61 23.01
CA ARG A 99 0.83 -3.76 22.03
C ARG A 99 0.39 -4.01 20.59
N VAL A 100 0.87 -3.18 19.67
CA VAL A 100 0.77 -3.39 18.21
C VAL A 100 2.08 -3.00 17.56
N ASP A 101 2.66 -3.93 16.81
CA ASP A 101 3.97 -3.80 16.14
C ASP A 101 3.85 -3.82 14.62
N ILE A 102 2.91 -4.62 14.11
CA ILE A 102 2.75 -4.89 12.68
C ILE A 102 1.29 -4.69 12.30
N VAL A 103 1.04 -3.98 11.20
CA VAL A 103 -0.29 -3.90 10.57
C VAL A 103 -0.16 -4.30 9.10
N VAL A 104 -0.86 -5.36 8.71
CA VAL A 104 -1.02 -5.79 7.31
C VAL A 104 -2.42 -5.44 6.84
N ASN A 105 -2.54 -4.33 6.10
CA ASN A 105 -3.81 -3.87 5.53
C ASN A 105 -4.12 -4.65 4.25
N ASN A 106 -4.83 -5.76 4.39
CA ASN A 106 -5.12 -6.71 3.32
C ASN A 106 -6.62 -6.79 2.96
N ALA A 107 -7.53 -6.47 3.88
CA ALA A 107 -8.97 -6.52 3.60
C ALA A 107 -9.34 -5.68 2.36
N GLY A 108 -10.24 -6.22 1.54
CA GLY A 108 -10.62 -5.57 0.30
C GLY A 108 -11.88 -6.16 -0.30
N VAL A 109 -12.53 -5.34 -1.13
CA VAL A 109 -13.76 -5.66 -1.86
C VAL A 109 -13.57 -5.18 -3.30
N VAL A 110 -14.11 -5.95 -4.26
CA VAL A 110 -14.12 -5.56 -5.67
C VAL A 110 -15.57 -5.35 -6.09
N ARG A 111 -15.84 -4.23 -6.78
CA ARG A 111 -17.08 -3.97 -7.52
C ARG A 111 -16.68 -3.50 -8.90
N SER A 112 -17.14 -4.22 -9.92
CA SER A 112 -16.80 -3.95 -11.32
C SER A 112 -18.02 -3.45 -12.06
N ALA A 113 -17.88 -2.34 -12.76
CA ALA A 113 -18.88 -1.80 -13.68
C ALA A 113 -18.21 -0.88 -14.69
N PRO A 114 -18.71 -0.79 -15.93
CA PRO A 114 -18.29 0.26 -16.86
C PRO A 114 -18.31 1.63 -16.19
N PHE A 115 -17.41 2.53 -16.58
CA PHE A 115 -17.26 3.82 -15.88
C PHE A 115 -18.57 4.63 -15.84
N ALA A 116 -19.35 4.59 -16.92
CA ALA A 116 -20.65 5.26 -17.02
C ALA A 116 -21.71 4.68 -16.05
N ASP A 117 -21.52 3.45 -15.59
CA ASP A 117 -22.47 2.72 -14.73
C ASP A 117 -22.02 2.72 -13.25
N LEU A 118 -20.94 3.43 -12.91
CA LEU A 118 -20.46 3.54 -11.53
C LEU A 118 -21.41 4.39 -10.70
N THR A 119 -22.30 3.72 -9.97
CA THR A 119 -23.16 4.36 -8.97
C THR A 119 -22.43 4.53 -7.63
N PRO A 120 -22.88 5.44 -6.75
CA PRO A 120 -22.33 5.57 -5.41
C PRO A 120 -22.29 4.26 -4.60
N ASP A 121 -23.27 3.37 -4.78
CA ASP A 121 -23.33 2.08 -4.08
C ASP A 121 -22.29 1.07 -4.57
N LEU A 122 -21.78 1.24 -5.80
CA LEU A 122 -20.65 0.46 -6.32
C LEU A 122 -19.30 1.07 -5.91
N VAL A 123 -19.22 2.41 -5.84
CA VAL A 123 -17.98 3.14 -5.58
C VAL A 123 -17.64 3.20 -4.09
N ARG A 124 -18.58 3.62 -3.23
CA ARG A 124 -18.33 3.88 -1.81
C ARG A 124 -17.77 2.67 -1.07
N PRO A 125 -18.35 1.45 -1.18
CA PRO A 125 -17.79 0.29 -0.46
C PRO A 125 -16.34 -0.01 -0.83
N VAL A 126 -15.96 0.22 -2.09
CA VAL A 126 -14.58 0.02 -2.58
C VAL A 126 -13.64 1.06 -1.96
N LEU A 127 -14.01 2.35 -1.97
CA LEU A 127 -13.19 3.41 -1.38
C LEU A 127 -13.08 3.27 0.14
N ASP A 128 -14.21 3.03 0.81
CA ASP A 128 -14.31 2.94 2.26
C ASP A 128 -13.49 1.76 2.80
N THR A 129 -13.54 0.62 2.12
CA THR A 129 -12.78 -0.57 2.54
C THR A 129 -11.30 -0.48 2.13
N GLN A 130 -11.00 -0.14 0.88
CA GLN A 130 -9.64 -0.32 0.36
C GLN A 130 -8.71 0.86 0.56
N LEU A 131 -9.25 2.06 0.77
CA LEU A 131 -8.45 3.26 0.99
C LEU A 131 -8.74 3.86 2.37
N ALA A 132 -10.00 4.21 2.67
CA ALA A 132 -10.36 4.82 3.95
C ALA A 132 -10.06 3.88 5.13
N GLY A 133 -10.31 2.57 4.96
CA GLY A 133 -10.08 1.57 6.00
C GLY A 133 -8.63 1.46 6.46
N ILE A 134 -7.66 1.83 5.62
CA ILE A 134 -6.25 1.92 6.04
C ILE A 134 -6.07 3.02 7.08
N PHE A 135 -6.74 4.17 6.95
CA PHE A 135 -6.71 5.23 7.97
C PHE A 135 -7.43 4.79 9.24
N HIS A 136 -8.57 4.09 9.11
CA HIS A 136 -9.35 3.64 10.27
C HIS A 136 -8.59 2.64 11.13
N VAL A 137 -7.84 1.72 10.53
CA VAL A 137 -7.04 0.71 11.25
C VAL A 137 -5.67 1.25 11.62
N THR A 138 -4.95 1.83 10.65
CA THR A 138 -3.57 2.25 10.87
C THR A 138 -3.49 3.52 11.70
N GLY A 139 -4.45 4.44 11.65
CA GLY A 139 -4.46 5.65 12.47
C GLY A 139 -4.32 5.39 13.98
N PRO A 140 -5.19 4.57 14.61
CA PRO A 140 -5.02 4.19 16.02
C PRO A 140 -3.74 3.38 16.27
N ALA A 141 -3.35 2.46 15.38
CA ALA A 141 -2.09 1.71 15.52
C ALA A 141 -0.85 2.61 15.45
N TRP A 142 -0.86 3.63 14.59
CA TRP A 142 0.24 4.55 14.34
C TRP A 142 0.63 5.32 15.59
N ARG A 143 -0.38 5.78 16.36
CA ARG A 143 -0.15 6.47 17.64
C ARG A 143 0.60 5.57 18.61
N LEU A 144 0.14 4.32 18.76
CA LEU A 144 0.80 3.32 19.61
C LEU A 144 2.22 2.99 19.12
N MET A 145 2.40 2.80 17.82
CA MET A 145 3.71 2.51 17.22
C MET A 145 4.70 3.67 17.42
N ALA A 146 4.23 4.91 17.29
CA ALA A 146 5.03 6.10 17.49
C ALA A 146 5.49 6.24 18.95
N GLU A 147 4.60 5.99 19.91
CA GLU A 147 4.94 5.95 21.34
C GLU A 147 5.96 4.84 21.67
N GLN A 148 5.86 3.69 20.99
CA GLN A 148 6.81 2.58 21.12
C GLN A 148 8.16 2.81 20.42
N GLY A 149 8.23 3.77 19.49
CA GLY A 149 9.40 3.95 18.61
C GLY A 149 9.61 2.80 17.62
N TYR A 150 8.58 2.01 17.34
CA TYR A 150 8.63 0.88 16.42
C TYR A 150 7.27 0.65 15.75
N GLY A 151 7.28 0.47 14.43
CA GLY A 151 6.11 0.01 13.69
C GLY A 151 6.44 -0.51 12.29
N ARG A 152 5.67 -1.49 11.82
CA ARG A 152 5.77 -2.00 10.45
C ARG A 152 4.39 -2.08 9.83
N VAL A 153 4.20 -1.35 8.73
CA VAL A 153 2.94 -1.33 7.99
C VAL A 153 3.16 -1.92 6.61
N VAL A 154 2.36 -2.92 6.25
CA VAL A 154 2.35 -3.52 4.92
C VAL A 154 0.97 -3.31 4.31
N ASN A 155 0.90 -2.50 3.26
CA ASN A 155 -0.33 -2.19 2.57
C ASN A 155 -0.46 -3.02 1.29
N ILE A 156 -1.65 -3.57 1.04
CA ILE A 156 -1.90 -4.36 -0.16
C ILE A 156 -2.55 -3.49 -1.24
N SER A 157 -1.83 -3.30 -2.35
CA SER A 157 -2.31 -2.67 -3.57
C SER A 157 -2.77 -3.74 -4.58
N SER A 158 -2.59 -3.52 -5.88
CA SER A 158 -2.92 -4.45 -6.97
C SER A 158 -2.22 -4.04 -8.26
N GLY A 159 -2.05 -4.97 -9.19
CA GLY A 159 -1.64 -4.66 -10.57
C GLY A 159 -2.56 -3.64 -11.26
N SER A 160 -3.86 -3.61 -10.91
CA SER A 160 -4.82 -2.62 -11.41
C SER A 160 -4.52 -1.18 -10.98
N ALA A 161 -3.58 -0.97 -10.07
CA ALA A 161 -3.11 0.37 -9.70
C ALA A 161 -2.15 0.95 -10.76
N PHE A 162 -1.49 0.09 -11.54
CA PHE A 162 -0.47 0.49 -12.52
C PHE A 162 -1.01 0.52 -13.95
N SER A 163 -2.13 -0.15 -14.20
CA SER A 163 -2.69 -0.30 -15.54
C SER A 163 -4.20 -0.01 -15.55
N GLY A 164 -4.67 0.48 -16.69
CA GLY A 164 -6.11 0.63 -16.95
C GLY A 164 -6.76 -0.73 -17.17
N VAL A 165 -7.56 -1.18 -16.21
CA VAL A 165 -8.42 -2.36 -16.36
C VAL A 165 -9.87 -1.91 -16.48
N ALA A 166 -10.49 -2.18 -17.63
CA ALA A 166 -11.88 -1.81 -17.88
C ALA A 166 -12.80 -2.40 -16.80
N GLY A 167 -13.72 -1.57 -16.30
CA GLY A 167 -14.65 -1.96 -15.24
C GLY A 167 -14.16 -1.72 -13.80
N LEU A 168 -12.86 -1.46 -13.60
CA LEU A 168 -12.26 -1.39 -12.26
C LEU A 168 -11.84 0.03 -11.85
N ALA A 169 -12.42 1.10 -12.39
CA ALA A 169 -11.93 2.46 -12.14
C ALA A 169 -11.89 2.83 -10.64
N ALA A 170 -12.95 2.53 -9.87
CA ALA A 170 -12.97 2.77 -8.42
C ALA A 170 -11.93 1.91 -7.68
N TYR A 171 -11.78 0.64 -8.06
CA TYR A 171 -10.83 -0.29 -7.46
C TYR A 171 -9.37 0.11 -7.77
N GLY A 172 -9.04 0.32 -9.05
CA GLY A 172 -7.73 0.75 -9.50
C GLY A 172 -7.33 2.11 -8.91
N GLY A 173 -8.27 3.07 -8.89
CA GLY A 173 -8.09 4.37 -8.24
C GLY A 173 -7.79 4.24 -6.74
N ALA A 174 -8.56 3.42 -6.01
CA ALA A 174 -8.28 3.15 -4.60
C ALA A 174 -6.88 2.54 -4.39
N LYS A 175 -6.52 1.52 -5.18
CA LYS A 175 -5.23 0.82 -5.07
C LYS A 175 -4.04 1.71 -5.51
N ALA A 176 -4.24 2.63 -6.44
CA ALA A 176 -3.27 3.69 -6.75
C ALA A 176 -3.10 4.66 -5.57
N GLY A 177 -4.20 5.06 -4.93
CA GLY A 177 -4.19 5.87 -3.71
C GLY A 177 -3.40 5.24 -2.57
N VAL A 178 -3.47 3.92 -2.40
CA VAL A 178 -2.65 3.17 -1.43
C VAL A 178 -1.15 3.39 -1.63
N ILE A 179 -0.68 3.43 -2.89
CA ILE A 179 0.74 3.64 -3.20
C ILE A 179 1.18 5.04 -2.80
N GLY A 180 0.42 6.06 -3.22
CA GLY A 180 0.71 7.45 -2.88
C GLY A 180 0.71 7.69 -1.37
N MET A 181 -0.32 7.19 -0.67
CA MET A 181 -0.44 7.30 0.78
C MET A 181 0.73 6.61 1.50
N THR A 182 1.12 5.40 1.08
CA THR A 182 2.21 4.67 1.76
C THR A 182 3.56 5.38 1.65
N ARG A 183 3.81 6.10 0.55
CA ARG A 183 5.01 6.95 0.41
C ARG A 183 5.01 8.10 1.42
N GLN A 184 3.86 8.70 1.69
CA GLN A 184 3.74 9.74 2.73
C GLN A 184 3.95 9.15 4.12
N MET A 185 3.31 8.01 4.41
CA MET A 185 3.52 7.27 5.67
C MET A 185 5.00 6.95 5.90
N ALA A 186 5.72 6.50 4.86
CA ALA A 186 7.15 6.20 4.99
C ALA A 186 8.00 7.42 5.38
N THR A 187 7.66 8.59 4.83
CA THR A 187 8.33 9.86 5.15
C THR A 187 7.99 10.32 6.57
N GLU A 188 6.72 10.30 6.96
CA GLU A 188 6.28 10.67 8.32
C GLU A 188 6.78 9.70 9.39
N GLY A 189 6.85 8.41 9.07
CA GLY A 189 7.26 7.34 10.00
C GLY A 189 8.76 7.27 10.27
N ALA A 190 9.59 7.89 9.41
CA ALA A 190 11.05 7.78 9.49
C ALA A 190 11.60 8.21 10.85
N GLY A 191 11.12 9.34 11.39
CA GLY A 191 11.52 9.83 12.72
C GLY A 191 10.88 9.08 13.89
N LEU A 192 9.89 8.23 13.63
CA LEU A 192 9.09 7.51 14.64
C LEU A 192 9.47 6.02 14.75
N GLY A 193 10.45 5.56 13.96
CA GLY A 193 10.81 4.13 13.87
C GLY A 193 9.77 3.28 13.13
N ILE A 194 8.86 3.92 12.38
CA ILE A 194 7.79 3.26 11.63
C ILE A 194 8.19 3.16 10.16
N ARG A 195 8.09 1.95 9.59
CA ARG A 195 8.26 1.71 8.15
C ARG A 195 6.95 1.29 7.52
N ALA A 196 6.69 1.77 6.31
CA ALA A 196 5.47 1.44 5.57
C ALA A 196 5.83 1.07 4.13
N ASN A 197 5.38 -0.09 3.64
CA ASN A 197 5.66 -0.56 2.28
C ASN A 197 4.39 -1.13 1.62
N VAL A 198 4.41 -1.26 0.30
CA VAL A 198 3.28 -1.74 -0.50
C VAL A 198 3.62 -3.02 -1.24
N VAL A 199 2.68 -3.96 -1.26
CA VAL A 199 2.71 -5.13 -2.15
C VAL A 199 1.51 -5.10 -3.09
N ALA A 200 1.77 -5.23 -4.39
CA ALA A 200 0.80 -5.47 -5.44
C ALA A 200 0.85 -6.97 -5.83
N PRO A 201 -0.02 -7.79 -5.23
CA PRO A 201 0.06 -9.24 -5.36
C PRO A 201 -0.45 -9.77 -6.71
N TYR A 202 0.21 -10.80 -7.22
CA TYR A 202 -0.30 -11.75 -8.21
C TYR A 202 -0.65 -13.03 -7.45
N ALA A 203 -1.90 -13.14 -7.05
CA ALA A 203 -2.38 -14.31 -6.34
C ALA A 203 -3.79 -14.64 -6.78
N LYS A 204 -4.06 -15.94 -6.85
CA LYS A 204 -5.40 -16.42 -7.11
C LYS A 204 -6.14 -16.55 -5.80
N THR A 205 -7.18 -15.74 -5.63
CA THR A 205 -8.07 -15.81 -4.46
C THR A 205 -9.32 -16.67 -4.73
N ARG A 206 -9.44 -17.25 -5.94
CA ARG A 206 -10.54 -18.11 -6.38
C ARG A 206 -10.05 -19.26 -7.24
N PRO A 207 -10.17 -20.52 -6.80
CA PRO A 207 -9.97 -21.67 -7.67
C PRO A 207 -10.91 -21.59 -8.89
N GLY A 208 -10.42 -21.95 -10.08
CA GLY A 208 -11.23 -21.99 -11.32
C GLY A 208 -11.37 -20.70 -12.15
N SER A 209 -10.89 -19.53 -11.70
CA SER A 209 -10.86 -18.31 -12.54
C SER A 209 -9.61 -18.20 -13.44
N GLY A 210 -9.61 -17.32 -14.44
CA GLY A 210 -8.38 -16.91 -15.13
C GLY A 210 -7.59 -15.88 -14.29
N PHE A 211 -6.46 -15.42 -14.82
CA PHE A 211 -5.69 -14.30 -14.28
C PHE A 211 -5.04 -13.49 -15.40
N GLY A 212 -5.45 -12.23 -15.59
CA GLY A 212 -4.98 -11.41 -16.71
C GLY A 212 -5.19 -12.11 -18.06
N PRO A 213 -4.14 -12.29 -18.90
CA PRO A 213 -4.26 -12.99 -20.18
C PRO A 213 -4.30 -14.51 -20.06
N PHE A 214 -4.10 -15.07 -18.86
CA PHE A 214 -3.98 -16.51 -18.65
C PHE A 214 -5.35 -17.15 -18.36
N PRO A 215 -5.76 -18.17 -19.13
CA PRO A 215 -7.00 -18.90 -18.87
C PRO A 215 -6.90 -19.73 -17.58
N PRO A 216 -8.04 -20.16 -17.00
CA PRO A 216 -8.03 -21.04 -15.84
C PRO A 216 -7.31 -22.37 -16.13
N SER A 217 -6.37 -22.74 -15.27
CA SER A 217 -5.73 -24.06 -15.27
C SER A 217 -5.26 -24.45 -13.87
N ASP A 218 -5.00 -25.74 -13.66
CA ASP A 218 -4.41 -26.24 -12.41
C ASP A 218 -2.98 -25.76 -12.21
N GLU A 219 -2.22 -25.61 -13.29
CA GLU A 219 -0.88 -25.02 -13.25
C GLU A 219 -0.93 -23.57 -12.78
N LEU A 220 -1.86 -22.76 -13.31
CA LEU A 220 -2.05 -21.38 -12.88
C LEU A 220 -2.47 -21.30 -11.40
N ASN A 221 -3.33 -22.22 -10.94
CA ASN A 221 -3.68 -22.34 -9.51
C ASN A 221 -2.43 -22.62 -8.66
N ALA A 222 -1.59 -23.55 -9.10
CA ALA A 222 -0.40 -23.96 -8.38
C ALA A 222 0.67 -22.86 -8.31
N TRP A 223 0.81 -22.06 -9.37
CA TRP A 223 1.78 -20.97 -9.44
C TRP A 223 1.34 -19.73 -8.66
N LEU A 224 0.05 -19.40 -8.64
CA LEU A 224 -0.46 -18.19 -7.98
C LEU A 224 -0.98 -18.44 -6.55
N ARG A 225 -0.40 -19.43 -5.87
CA ARG A 225 -0.69 -19.73 -4.47
C ARG A 225 -0.30 -18.57 -3.54
N PRO A 226 -1.15 -18.22 -2.55
CA PRO A 226 -0.86 -17.16 -1.57
C PRO A 226 0.49 -17.28 -0.85
N GLU A 227 0.95 -18.50 -0.62
CA GLU A 227 2.17 -18.79 0.14
C GLU A 227 3.42 -18.23 -0.54
N PHE A 228 3.40 -18.01 -1.87
CA PHE A 228 4.53 -17.39 -2.56
C PHE A 228 4.75 -15.91 -2.19
N LEU A 229 3.80 -15.28 -1.51
CA LEU A 229 3.94 -13.90 -1.03
C LEU A 229 4.39 -13.79 0.42
N THR A 230 4.26 -14.86 1.21
CA THR A 230 4.59 -14.80 2.64
C THR A 230 6.05 -14.43 2.92
N PRO A 231 7.07 -14.79 2.10
CA PRO A 231 8.44 -14.33 2.34
C PRO A 231 8.58 -12.81 2.22
N LEU A 232 7.93 -12.19 1.23
CA LEU A 232 7.97 -10.74 1.06
C LEU A 232 7.19 -10.03 2.17
N ILE A 233 5.99 -10.50 2.50
CA ILE A 233 5.16 -9.90 3.55
C ILE A 233 5.87 -9.96 4.90
N THR A 234 6.43 -11.11 5.27
CA THR A 234 7.18 -11.26 6.52
C THR A 234 8.46 -10.42 6.51
N LEU A 235 9.23 -10.38 5.42
CA LEU A 235 10.39 -9.49 5.34
C LEU A 235 10.01 -8.02 5.54
N LEU A 236 8.96 -7.53 4.86
CA LEU A 236 8.51 -6.14 4.98
C LEU A 236 7.97 -5.80 6.37
N ALA A 237 7.42 -6.79 7.07
CA ALA A 237 6.92 -6.68 8.45
C ALA A 237 8.04 -6.82 9.51
N HIS A 238 9.26 -7.19 9.15
CA HIS A 238 10.32 -7.50 10.11
C HIS A 238 11.16 -6.27 10.49
N ALA A 239 11.79 -6.31 11.67
CA ALA A 239 12.65 -5.24 12.16
C ALA A 239 13.83 -4.97 11.20
N GLU A 240 14.40 -6.03 10.61
CA GLU A 240 15.51 -6.00 9.66
C GLU A 240 15.14 -5.57 8.23
N CYS A 241 13.86 -5.30 7.92
CA CYS A 241 13.44 -4.81 6.61
C CYS A 241 14.26 -3.57 6.19
N PRO A 242 15.06 -3.60 5.12
CA PRO A 242 16.00 -2.51 4.83
C PRO A 242 15.34 -1.26 4.22
N VAL A 243 14.05 -1.31 3.90
CA VAL A 243 13.38 -0.29 3.08
C VAL A 243 12.08 0.23 3.72
N SER A 244 11.69 1.43 3.31
CA SER A 244 10.40 2.06 3.59
C SER A 244 9.95 2.80 2.33
N GLY A 245 8.65 2.97 2.15
CA GLY A 245 8.05 3.72 1.03
C GLY A 245 8.14 3.02 -0.32
N GLU A 246 8.50 1.74 -0.34
CA GLU A 246 8.69 0.96 -1.56
C GLU A 246 7.42 0.19 -1.96
N CYS A 247 7.25 0.00 -3.27
CA CYS A 247 6.18 -0.78 -3.84
C CYS A 247 6.76 -2.00 -4.57
N PHE A 248 6.15 -3.17 -4.36
CA PHE A 248 6.59 -4.42 -4.97
C PHE A 248 5.45 -5.10 -5.71
N ALA A 249 5.67 -5.49 -6.95
CA ALA A 249 4.83 -6.47 -7.64
C ALA A 249 5.41 -7.87 -7.36
N ALA A 250 4.57 -8.80 -6.91
CA ALA A 250 5.05 -10.11 -6.49
C ALA A 250 4.01 -11.21 -6.68
N GLY A 251 4.47 -12.44 -6.91
CA GLY A 251 3.65 -13.66 -6.99
C GLY A 251 4.33 -14.74 -7.82
N ALA A 252 3.93 -16.01 -7.69
CA ALA A 252 4.58 -17.13 -8.38
C ALA A 252 6.11 -17.23 -8.19
N GLY A 253 6.63 -16.78 -7.03
CA GLY A 253 8.06 -16.74 -6.75
C GLY A 253 8.81 -15.58 -7.42
N TYR A 254 8.11 -14.71 -8.17
CA TYR A 254 8.65 -13.47 -8.70
C TYR A 254 8.43 -12.31 -7.74
N ILE A 255 9.43 -11.44 -7.61
CA ILE A 255 9.35 -10.17 -6.88
C ILE A 255 10.06 -9.11 -7.70
N SER A 256 9.41 -7.97 -7.92
CA SER A 256 10.00 -6.80 -8.56
C SER A 256 9.59 -5.53 -7.84
N ARG A 257 10.52 -4.58 -7.77
CA ARG A 257 10.24 -3.24 -7.28
C ARG A 257 9.51 -2.45 -8.38
N VAL A 258 8.37 -1.86 -8.04
CA VAL A 258 7.65 -0.92 -8.90
C VAL A 258 8.11 0.50 -8.59
N VAL A 259 8.48 1.23 -9.63
CA VAL A 259 9.11 2.55 -9.52
C VAL A 259 8.23 3.58 -10.23
N LEU A 260 7.93 4.69 -9.55
CA LEU A 260 7.43 5.90 -10.23
C LEU A 260 8.64 6.62 -10.83
N SER A 261 8.55 7.03 -12.09
CA SER A 261 9.62 7.74 -12.79
C SER A 261 9.10 9.00 -13.48
N THR A 262 10.04 9.89 -13.82
CA THR A 262 9.81 11.05 -14.68
C THR A 262 10.87 11.09 -15.78
N THR A 263 10.53 11.64 -16.93
CA THR A 263 11.44 11.88 -18.07
C THR A 263 12.07 13.26 -17.91
N GLN A 264 13.09 13.62 -18.71
CA GLN A 264 13.62 14.99 -18.69
C GLN A 264 12.62 16.01 -19.24
N GLY A 265 11.79 15.57 -20.19
CA GLY A 265 10.74 16.38 -20.81
C GLY A 265 11.25 17.52 -21.71
N LEU A 266 10.33 18.45 -22.01
CA LEU A 266 10.59 19.65 -22.81
C LEU A 266 10.67 20.88 -21.89
N PHE A 267 11.67 21.73 -22.12
CA PHE A 267 11.78 23.03 -21.46
C PHE A 267 11.73 24.15 -22.51
N ASP A 268 10.61 24.84 -22.58
CA ASP A 268 10.39 26.03 -23.42
C ASP A 268 9.42 26.97 -22.70
N ARG A 269 9.87 28.17 -22.33
CA ARG A 269 9.04 29.13 -21.59
C ARG A 269 8.07 29.91 -22.48
N ASP A 270 8.30 29.89 -23.79
CA ASP A 270 7.51 30.58 -24.80
C ASP A 270 6.65 29.59 -25.60
N MET A 271 6.52 28.35 -25.11
CA MET A 271 5.77 27.30 -25.81
C MET A 271 4.32 27.74 -26.06
N THR A 272 3.85 27.49 -27.28
CA THR A 272 2.44 27.53 -27.63
C THR A 272 1.91 26.10 -27.76
N PRO A 273 0.60 25.87 -27.81
CA PRO A 273 0.07 24.55 -28.14
C PRO A 273 0.63 23.97 -29.44
N ASP A 274 0.89 24.82 -30.45
CA ASP A 274 1.47 24.41 -31.74
C ASP A 274 2.93 23.97 -31.61
N THR A 275 3.76 24.71 -30.86
CA THR A 275 5.16 24.30 -30.63
C THR A 275 5.25 23.07 -29.74
N LEU A 276 4.39 22.97 -28.72
CA LEU A 276 4.30 21.79 -27.86
C LEU A 276 3.88 20.54 -28.64
N LEU A 277 2.92 20.65 -29.57
CA LEU A 277 2.51 19.51 -30.41
C LEU A 277 3.63 19.10 -31.37
N ARG A 278 4.33 20.07 -31.98
CA ARG A 278 5.48 19.81 -32.84
C ARG A 278 6.57 19.05 -32.08
N ASP A 279 6.84 19.45 -30.84
CA ASP A 279 7.94 18.92 -30.03
C ASP A 279 7.46 17.83 -29.04
N TRP A 280 6.25 17.31 -29.21
CA TRP A 280 5.60 16.35 -28.30
C TRP A 280 6.40 15.06 -28.10
N ALA A 281 7.11 14.62 -29.15
CA ALA A 281 7.96 13.43 -29.09
C ALA A 281 9.04 13.55 -28.01
N GLN A 282 9.57 14.76 -27.75
CA GLN A 282 10.56 14.99 -26.69
C GLN A 282 9.93 14.87 -25.29
N VAL A 283 8.68 15.30 -25.12
CA VAL A 283 7.95 15.15 -23.83
C VAL A 283 7.74 13.67 -23.50
N MET A 284 7.46 12.87 -24.53
CA MET A 284 7.14 11.44 -24.41
C MET A 284 8.37 10.51 -24.47
N ASP A 285 9.58 11.05 -24.65
CA ASP A 285 10.81 10.26 -24.66
C ASP A 285 11.07 9.64 -23.29
N THR A 286 11.35 8.33 -23.26
CA THR A 286 11.53 7.55 -22.03
C THR A 286 12.95 7.03 -21.84
N ASP A 287 13.88 7.34 -22.75
CA ASP A 287 15.26 6.84 -22.71
C ASP A 287 16.04 7.37 -21.49
N ASP A 288 15.58 8.47 -20.89
CA ASP A 288 16.22 9.15 -19.77
C ASP A 288 15.47 9.09 -18.43
N MET A 289 14.56 8.13 -18.27
CA MET A 289 13.71 8.02 -17.08
C MET A 289 14.49 7.99 -15.76
N ARG A 290 14.02 8.80 -14.81
CA ARG A 290 14.60 8.92 -13.45
C ARG A 290 13.60 8.49 -12.40
N ALA A 291 14.01 7.55 -11.55
CA ALA A 291 13.21 7.09 -10.43
C ALA A 291 12.94 8.21 -9.41
N LEU A 292 11.69 8.30 -8.96
CA LEU A 292 11.21 9.22 -7.94
C LEU A 292 11.17 8.51 -6.58
N HIS A 293 11.89 9.05 -5.59
CA HIS A 293 11.96 8.52 -4.23
C HIS A 293 10.97 9.23 -3.30
N HIS A 294 10.55 8.58 -2.22
CA HIS A 294 9.56 9.18 -1.31
C HIS A 294 10.19 10.24 -0.39
N ASP A 295 11.52 10.22 -0.21
CA ASP A 295 12.30 11.00 0.74
C ASP A 295 12.47 12.49 0.38
N GLY A 296 11.57 13.04 -0.44
CA GLY A 296 11.33 14.47 -0.65
C GLY A 296 12.43 15.26 -1.35
N GLY A 297 13.68 15.15 -0.88
CA GLY A 297 14.82 15.97 -1.26
C GLY A 297 15.22 15.85 -2.73
N GLY A 298 15.13 14.65 -3.32
CA GLY A 298 15.50 14.44 -4.72
C GLY A 298 14.33 14.43 -5.71
N THR A 299 13.08 14.36 -5.26
CA THR A 299 11.94 14.06 -6.16
C THR A 299 11.32 15.30 -6.76
N MET A 300 11.08 16.35 -5.95
CA MET A 300 10.71 17.66 -6.50
C MET A 300 11.87 18.25 -7.30
N GLU A 301 13.10 18.09 -6.83
CA GLU A 301 14.28 18.48 -7.59
C GLU A 301 14.29 17.76 -8.94
N LYS A 302 14.20 16.42 -9.02
CA LYS A 302 14.15 15.69 -10.30
C LYS A 302 13.03 16.11 -11.25
N MET A 303 11.85 16.48 -10.74
CA MET A 303 10.75 16.99 -11.57
C MET A 303 10.96 18.45 -12.03
N ILE A 304 11.75 19.24 -11.29
CA ILE A 304 11.92 20.68 -11.48
C ILE A 304 13.37 21.03 -11.91
N ILE A 305 14.27 20.06 -12.07
CA ILE A 305 15.68 20.24 -12.46
C ILE A 305 15.83 21.14 -13.71
N PRO A 306 15.01 21.00 -14.77
CA PRO A 306 15.06 21.92 -15.92
C PRO A 306 14.84 23.39 -15.53
N PHE A 307 14.01 23.65 -14.51
CA PHE A 307 13.77 24.98 -13.95
C PHE A 307 14.88 25.44 -13.00
N ALA A 308 15.40 24.56 -12.13
CA ALA A 308 16.43 24.91 -11.13
C ALA A 308 17.77 25.30 -11.77
N ALA A 309 18.18 24.61 -12.84
CA ALA A 309 19.41 24.90 -13.59
C ALA A 309 19.42 26.28 -14.26
N GLN A 310 18.24 26.88 -14.49
CA GLN A 310 18.09 28.24 -15.03
C GLN A 310 17.70 29.28 -13.98
N TYR A 311 17.33 28.87 -12.78
CA TYR A 311 17.15 29.80 -11.66
C TYR A 311 18.51 30.29 -11.14
N SER A 312 19.54 29.42 -11.14
CA SER A 312 20.90 29.78 -10.72
C SER A 312 21.66 30.67 -11.72
N THR A 313 21.17 30.82 -12.95
CA THR A 313 21.74 31.71 -13.97
C THR A 313 21.12 33.09 -13.99
N ARG A 314 20.18 33.38 -13.07
CA ARG A 314 19.72 34.76 -12.83
C ARG A 314 20.72 35.47 -11.94
N ASP A 315 21.28 36.58 -12.44
CA ASP A 315 21.99 37.57 -11.64
C ASP A 315 21.19 37.85 -10.35
N PRO A 316 21.84 37.97 -9.18
CA PRO A 316 21.14 38.43 -7.99
C PRO A 316 20.53 39.77 -8.36
N VAL A 317 19.20 39.87 -8.21
CA VAL A 317 18.47 41.13 -8.30
C VAL A 317 19.32 42.16 -7.59
N GLN A 318 19.86 43.13 -8.35
CA GLN A 318 20.50 44.30 -7.79
C GLN A 318 19.44 44.98 -6.94
N GLY A 319 19.39 44.61 -5.65
CA GLY A 319 18.70 45.37 -4.65
C GLY A 319 19.30 46.76 -4.72
N SER A 320 18.49 47.72 -5.13
CA SER A 320 18.79 49.13 -5.01
C SER A 320 18.99 49.44 -3.53
N ALA A 321 20.20 49.22 -3.04
CA ALA A 321 20.69 49.86 -1.84
C ALA A 321 20.83 51.34 -2.21
N GLN A 322 19.80 52.12 -1.89
CA GLN A 322 20.00 53.55 -1.72
C GLN A 322 20.95 53.72 -0.53
N ASP A 323 22.20 54.02 -0.84
CA ASP A 323 23.19 54.46 0.14
C ASP A 323 22.74 55.81 0.71
N PRO A 324 22.80 56.03 2.04
CA PRO A 324 22.51 57.32 2.64
C PRO A 324 23.68 58.28 2.36
N ALA A 325 23.37 59.42 1.74
CA ALA A 325 24.32 60.49 1.55
C ALA A 325 24.70 61.13 2.90
N GLU A 326 25.89 60.84 3.40
CA GLU A 326 26.74 61.76 4.17
C GLU A 326 27.66 62.46 3.14
N GLY A 327 27.93 63.77 3.06
CA GLY A 327 27.57 64.98 3.78
C GLY A 327 28.41 66.17 3.21
N SER A 328 28.09 67.39 3.65
CA SER A 328 28.84 68.67 3.54
C SER A 328 28.46 69.67 2.43
N ALA A 329 27.65 70.66 2.81
CA ALA A 329 28.04 72.06 2.98
C ALA A 329 27.05 72.76 3.93
#